data_AF-A0A1C6HLH1-F1
#
_entry.id   AF-A0A1C6HLH1-F1
#
_cell.length_a   1.000
_cell.length_b   1.000
_cell.length_c   1.000
_cell.angle_alpha   90.00
_cell.angle_beta   90.00
_cell.angle_gamma   90.00
#
_symmetry.space_group_name_H-M   'P 1'
#
loop_
_entity.id
_entity.type
_entity.pdbx_description
1 polymer ?
#
loop_
_entity_poly.entity_id
_entity_poly.type
_entity_poly.pdbx_seq_one_letter_code
_entity_poly.pdbx_strand_id
1 'polypeptide(L)'
;MTAAQAADELLSLKGVKASFVVFPSGENVQMSARSLGEVNVQVILEALGGGGNSTTAGGRVENTDVETVKSRLLEAIDAYFEK
;
A
#
# COMPACT_ATOMS: atom_id res chain seq x y z
N MET A 1 -15.35 -8.51 3.60
CA MET A 1 -13.95 -8.23 4.00
C MET A 1 -13.45 -7.14 3.07
N THR A 2 -13.01 -6.01 3.62
CA THR A 2 -12.46 -4.89 2.83
C THR A 2 -10.94 -4.97 2.78
N ALA A 3 -10.30 -4.39 1.77
CA ALA A 3 -8.84 -4.35 1.71
C ALA A 3 -8.19 -3.62 2.90
N ALA A 4 -8.92 -2.64 3.45
CA ALA A 4 -8.61 -2.00 4.73
C ALA A 4 -8.53 -3.03 5.87
N GLN A 5 -9.57 -3.85 6.03
CA GLN A 5 -9.60 -4.90 7.07
C GLN A 5 -8.49 -5.94 6.88
N ALA A 6 -8.24 -6.37 5.64
CA ALA A 6 -7.14 -7.30 5.35
C ALA A 6 -5.77 -6.68 5.69
N ALA A 7 -5.57 -5.39 5.44
CA ALA A 7 -4.34 -4.69 5.82
C ALA A 7 -4.21 -4.60 7.35
N ASP A 8 -5.30 -4.30 8.06
CA ASP A 8 -5.30 -4.26 9.53
C ASP A 8 -4.96 -5.64 10.14
N GLU A 9 -5.51 -6.72 9.59
CA GLU A 9 -5.20 -8.09 10.03
C GLU A 9 -3.72 -8.46 9.84
N LEU A 10 -3.14 -8.14 8.69
CA LEU A 10 -1.71 -8.38 8.43
C LEU A 10 -0.80 -7.62 9.40
N LEU A 11 -1.20 -6.40 9.79
CA LEU A 11 -0.44 -5.57 10.73
C LEU A 11 -0.44 -6.14 12.16
N SER A 12 -1.41 -6.99 12.50
CA SER A 12 -1.45 -7.67 13.80
C SER A 12 -0.41 -8.79 13.95
N LEU A 13 0.22 -9.22 12.85
CA LEU A 13 1.26 -10.24 12.86
C LEU A 13 2.55 -9.71 13.47
N LYS A 14 3.14 -10.50 14.38
CA LYS A 14 4.36 -10.11 15.08
C LYS A 14 5.50 -9.84 14.10
N GLY A 15 6.08 -8.65 14.18
CA GLY A 15 7.23 -8.22 13.37
C GLY A 15 6.85 -7.48 12.08
N VAL A 16 5.55 -7.31 11.78
CA VAL A 16 5.10 -6.50 10.65
C VAL A 16 5.03 -5.03 11.07
N LYS A 17 5.75 -4.16 10.33
CA LYS A 17 5.80 -2.71 10.59
C LYS A 17 4.79 -1.91 9.77
N ALA A 18 4.48 -2.43 8.58
CA ALA A 18 3.45 -1.93 7.69
C ALA A 18 2.90 -3.09 6.85
N SER A 19 1.66 -2.98 6.42
CA SER A 19 1.00 -3.92 5.54
C SER A 19 0.41 -3.19 4.33
N PHE A 20 0.41 -3.86 3.19
CA PHE A 20 -0.12 -3.36 1.94
C PHE A 20 -0.98 -4.45 1.29
N VAL A 21 -2.15 -4.05 0.80
CA VAL A 21 -3.07 -4.93 0.08
C VAL A 21 -3.34 -4.30 -1.27
N VAL A 22 -3.03 -5.03 -2.35
CA VAL A 22 -3.26 -4.64 -3.74
C VAL A 22 -4.28 -5.59 -4.35
N PHE A 23 -5.32 -5.06 -4.98
CA PHE A 23 -6.44 -5.87 -5.47
C PHE A 23 -7.08 -5.27 -6.73
N PRO A 24 -7.60 -6.10 -7.64
CA PRO A 24 -8.26 -5.62 -8.85
C PRO A 24 -9.61 -4.98 -8.55
N SER A 25 -9.98 -3.97 -9.33
CA SER A 25 -11.23 -3.22 -9.24
C SER A 25 -11.67 -2.75 -10.63
N GLY A 26 -12.37 -3.64 -11.35
CA GLY A 26 -12.67 -3.42 -12.77
C GLY A 26 -11.40 -3.43 -13.60
N GLU A 27 -11.21 -2.42 -14.45
CA GLU A 27 -9.98 -2.21 -15.24
C GLU A 27 -8.87 -1.51 -14.45
N ASN A 28 -9.14 -1.22 -13.18
CA ASN A 28 -8.22 -0.50 -12.30
C ASN A 28 -7.71 -1.44 -11.21
N VAL A 29 -6.69 -0.98 -10.50
CA VAL A 29 -6.16 -1.64 -9.31
C VAL A 29 -6.24 -0.67 -8.14
N GLN A 30 -6.71 -1.17 -7.00
CA GLN A 30 -6.74 -0.42 -5.76
C GLN A 30 -5.69 -0.94 -4.79
N MET A 31 -5.24 -0.05 -3.93
CA MET A 31 -4.26 -0.34 -2.89
C MET A 31 -4.71 0.26 -1.56
N SER A 32 -4.46 -0.48 -0.48
CA SER A 32 -4.62 0.01 0.89
C SER A 32 -3.38 -0.33 1.70
N ALA A 33 -2.93 0.62 2.52
CA ALA A 33 -1.77 0.48 3.37
C ALA A 33 -2.09 0.81 4.83
N ARG A 34 -1.43 0.11 5.76
CA ARG A 34 -1.51 0.33 7.20
C ARG A 34 -0.13 0.27 7.84
N SER A 35 0.05 1.01 8.92
CA SER A 35 1.27 1.04 9.72
C SER A 35 0.95 1.42 11.16
N LEU A 36 1.82 1.03 12.10
CA LEU A 36 1.75 1.44 13.51
C LEU A 36 2.53 2.74 13.79
N GLY A 37 2.97 3.44 12.73
CA GLY A 37 3.71 4.70 12.80
C GLY A 37 5.22 4.55 12.59
N GLU A 38 5.74 3.32 12.50
CA GLU A 38 7.15 3.05 12.21
C GLU A 38 7.52 3.34 10.74
N VAL A 39 6.58 3.09 9.83
CA VAL A 39 6.75 3.33 8.40
C VAL A 39 5.68 4.33 7.95
N ASN A 40 6.10 5.40 7.27
CA ASN A 40 5.17 6.39 6.73
C ASN A 40 4.55 5.88 5.42
N VAL A 41 3.38 5.27 5.51
CA VAL A 41 2.72 4.65 4.34
C VAL A 41 2.13 5.65 3.35
N GLN A 42 1.89 6.90 3.77
CA GLN A 42 1.46 7.97 2.88
C GLN A 42 2.53 8.24 1.81
N VAL A 43 3.79 8.45 2.23
CA VAL A 43 4.89 8.79 1.30
C VAL A 43 5.09 7.68 0.25
N ILE A 44 4.95 6.42 0.66
CA ILE A 44 5.06 5.27 -0.24
C ILE A 44 3.91 5.26 -1.26
N LEU A 45 2.66 5.43 -0.83
CA LEU A 45 1.52 5.39 -1.74
C LEU A 45 1.37 6.65 -2.60
N GLU A 46 1.85 7.81 -2.15
CA GLU A 46 1.91 9.04 -2.96
C GLU A 46 2.77 8.85 -4.22
N ALA A 47 3.85 8.06 -4.14
CA ALA A 47 4.67 7.71 -5.30
C ALA A 47 3.91 6.91 -6.38
N LEU A 48 2.79 6.28 -6.01
CA LEU A 48 1.92 5.55 -6.93
C LEU A 48 0.65 6.34 -7.29
N GLY A 49 0.54 7.62 -6.89
CA GLY A 49 -0.64 8.45 -7.12
C GLY A 49 -1.78 8.24 -6.11
N GLY A 50 -1.49 7.62 -4.97
CA GLY A 50 -2.38 7.51 -3.82
C GLY A 50 -2.22 8.68 -2.83
N GLY A 51 -2.66 8.47 -1.60
CA GLY A 51 -2.52 9.43 -0.50
C GLY A 51 -3.15 8.94 0.81
N GLY A 52 -3.10 9.79 1.84
CA GLY A 52 -3.63 9.47 3.16
C GLY A 52 -2.86 10.18 4.27
N ASN A 53 -2.49 9.43 5.30
CA ASN A 53 -1.65 9.87 6.41
C ASN A 53 -0.57 8.82 6.74
N SER A 54 0.27 9.12 7.73
CA SER A 54 1.45 8.30 8.06
C SER A 54 1.14 6.85 8.45
N THR A 55 -0.06 6.54 8.93
CA THR A 55 -0.46 5.20 9.40
C THR A 55 -1.50 4.54 8.52
N THR A 56 -2.20 5.29 7.66
CA THR A 56 -3.25 4.79 6.78
C THR A 56 -3.21 5.53 5.46
N ALA A 57 -3.05 4.79 4.37
CA ALA A 57 -3.08 5.35 3.03
C ALA A 57 -3.82 4.41 2.06
N GLY A 58 -4.21 4.95 0.92
CA GLY A 58 -4.78 4.18 -0.17
C GLY A 58 -4.61 4.87 -1.50
N GLY A 59 -4.98 4.19 -2.57
CA GLY A 59 -4.96 4.76 -3.90
C GLY A 59 -5.56 3.85 -4.96
N ARG A 60 -5.62 4.38 -6.17
CA ARG A 60 -6.08 3.66 -7.36
C ARG A 60 -5.12 3.95 -8.50
N VAL A 61 -4.77 2.93 -9.25
CA VAL A 61 -4.06 3.04 -10.53
C VAL A 61 -5.02 2.58 -11.62
N GLU A 62 -5.21 3.43 -12.63
CA GLU A 62 -6.17 3.18 -13.69
C GLU A 62 -5.57 2.33 -14.82
N ASN A 63 -6.42 1.55 -15.50
CA ASN A 63 -6.10 0.80 -16.72
C ASN A 63 -4.83 -0.06 -16.60
N THR A 64 -4.75 -0.86 -15.54
CA THR A 64 -3.57 -1.67 -15.25
C THR A 64 -3.93 -2.97 -14.52
N ASP A 65 -2.94 -3.84 -14.34
CA ASP A 65 -3.06 -5.11 -13.64
C ASP A 65 -2.33 -5.11 -12.29
N VAL A 66 -2.67 -6.09 -11.45
CA VAL A 66 -2.17 -6.19 -10.08
C VAL A 66 -0.65 -6.39 -10.03
N GLU A 67 -0.06 -7.16 -10.96
CA GLU A 67 1.38 -7.42 -10.94
C GLU A 67 2.16 -6.14 -11.29
N THR A 68 1.67 -5.35 -12.23
CA THR A 68 2.24 -4.03 -12.55
C THR A 68 2.23 -3.10 -11.33
N VAL A 69 1.10 -2.99 -10.63
CA VAL A 69 1.02 -2.14 -9.42
C VAL A 69 1.88 -2.66 -8.28
N LYS A 70 1.95 -3.99 -8.10
CA LYS A 70 2.80 -4.64 -7.11
C LYS A 70 4.29 -4.36 -7.37
N SER A 71 4.75 -4.43 -8.63
CA SER A 71 6.15 -4.09 -8.97
C SER A 71 6.47 -2.66 -8.56
N ARG A 72 5.62 -1.71 -8.97
CA ARG A 72 5.77 -0.28 -8.63
C ARG A 72 5.72 -0.04 -7.13
N LEU A 73 4.91 -0.80 -6.40
CA LEU A 73 4.83 -0.69 -4.95
C LEU A 73 6.11 -1.16 -4.28
N LEU A 74 6.70 -2.27 -4.72
CA LEU A 74 7.98 -2.75 -4.23
C LEU A 74 9.10 -1.75 -4.52
N GLU A 75 9.16 -1.20 -5.73
CA GLU A 75 10.12 -0.14 -6.09
C GLU A 75 9.98 1.09 -5.20
N ALA A 76 8.75 1.52 -4.89
CA ALA A 76 8.50 2.65 -3.99
C ALA A 76 8.89 2.35 -2.54
N ILE A 77 8.73 1.10 -2.09
CA ILE A 77 9.16 0.65 -0.76
C ILE A 77 10.70 0.66 -0.69
N ASP A 78 11.39 0.12 -1.69
CA ASP A 78 12.85 0.11 -1.73
C ASP A 78 13.39 1.55 -1.73
N ALA A 79 12.84 2.42 -2.59
CA ALA A 79 13.21 3.84 -2.65
C ALA A 79 12.90 4.62 -1.35
N TYR A 80 11.96 4.15 -0.52
CA TYR A 80 11.69 4.73 0.79
C TYR A 80 12.79 4.40 1.81
N PHE A 81 13.39 3.20 1.74
CA PHE A 81 14.45 2.76 2.66
C PHE A 81 15.87 3.08 2.20
N GLU A 82 16.07 3.42 0.93
CA GLU A 82 17.37 3.88 0.41
C GLU A 82 17.65 5.37 0.69
N LYS A 83 16.67 6.11 1.23
CA LYS A 83 16.82 7.51 1.66
C LYS A 83 17.30 7.61 3.10
#